data_AF-A0A4P6PBF9-F1
#
_entry.id   AF-A0A4P6PBF9-F1
#
_cell.length_a   1.000
_cell.length_b   1.000
_cell.length_c   1.000
_cell.angle_alpha   90.00
_cell.angle_beta   90.00
_cell.angle_gamma   90.00
#
_symmetry.space_group_name_H-M   'P 1'
#
loop_
_entity.id
_entity.type
_entity.pdbx_description
1 polymer ?
#
loop_
_entity_poly.entity_id
_entity_poly.type
_entity_poly.pdbx_seq_one_letter_code
_entity_poly.pdbx_strand_id
1 'polypeptide(L)'
;MKMRAYGRLHRTCLNRIGTDETFIKYQDRKKDHCPNGYLWAYHSPGAGVLFEWFPSRTADCLDPMLEGYEGCIQTDGYGAYTSWLNNPNHQKEKDAVIHAACWAHTRGNFVEVPENSTARKVVKLIAKLYRTETDLRNNPELERADYREEHASPVLDKIKKDP
;
A
#
# COMPACT_ATOMS: atom_id res chain seq x y z
N MET A 1 12.34 8.67 3.51
CA MET A 1 11.15 7.98 2.97
C MET A 1 9.94 8.42 3.79
N LYS A 2 8.98 9.14 3.18
CA LYS A 2 8.01 10.00 3.89
C LYS A 2 6.93 9.20 4.65
N MET A 3 7.10 8.98 5.96
CA MET A 3 6.07 8.46 6.89
C MET A 3 4.91 9.44 7.20
N ARG A 4 4.76 10.52 6.42
CA ARG A 4 3.64 11.47 6.55
C ARG A 4 2.29 10.87 6.12
N ALA A 5 2.30 9.73 5.43
CA ALA A 5 1.09 9.10 4.88
C ALA A 5 0.23 8.37 5.92
N TYR A 6 0.83 7.69 6.92
CA TYR A 6 0.05 6.76 7.76
C TYR A 6 -0.89 7.44 8.76
N GLY A 7 -0.48 8.54 9.40
CA GLY A 7 -1.36 9.29 10.32
C GLY A 7 -2.52 10.00 9.61
N ARG A 8 -2.34 10.35 8.33
CA ARG A 8 -3.38 10.95 7.47
C ARG A 8 -4.31 9.88 6.89
N LEU A 9 -3.81 8.64 6.76
CA LEU A 9 -4.54 7.48 6.25
C LEU A 9 -5.75 7.08 7.10
N HIS A 10 -5.59 7.14 8.41
CA HIS A 10 -6.60 6.60 9.33
C HIS A 10 -7.67 7.62 9.74
N ARG A 11 -7.43 8.93 9.52
CA ARG A 11 -8.42 10.01 9.76
C ARG A 11 -9.15 10.49 8.51
N THR A 12 -8.54 10.42 7.32
CA THR A 12 -9.02 11.16 6.13
C THR A 12 -9.30 10.29 4.90
N CYS A 13 -8.83 9.04 4.86
CA CYS A 13 -8.97 8.19 3.68
C CYS A 13 -10.22 7.32 3.76
N LEU A 14 -11.39 7.95 3.64
CA LEU A 14 -12.63 7.23 3.35
C LEU A 14 -12.54 6.56 1.96
N ASN A 15 -11.88 7.24 1.01
CA ASN A 15 -11.52 6.67 -0.30
C ASN A 15 -10.10 6.12 -0.27
N ARG A 16 -9.98 4.80 -0.11
CA ARG A 16 -8.72 4.07 -0.23
C ARG A 16 -8.85 2.93 -1.23
N ILE A 17 -7.83 2.79 -2.06
CA ILE A 17 -7.61 1.60 -2.88
C ILE A 17 -6.33 0.89 -2.42
N GLY A 18 -6.41 -0.43 -2.26
CA GLY A 18 -5.25 -1.30 -2.18
C GLY A 18 -4.93 -1.81 -3.58
N THR A 19 -3.66 -1.82 -3.95
CA THR A 19 -3.23 -2.29 -5.27
C THR A 19 -2.02 -3.21 -5.17
N ASP A 20 -2.02 -4.24 -6.00
CA ASP A 20 -0.98 -5.25 -6.11
C ASP A 20 -0.89 -5.75 -7.56
N GLU A 21 0.33 -6.00 -8.05
CA GLU A 21 0.56 -6.55 -9.39
C GLU A 21 1.05 -7.98 -9.32
N THR A 22 0.23 -8.89 -9.82
CA THR A 22 0.63 -10.29 -9.93
C THR A 22 1.08 -10.60 -11.35
N PHE A 23 2.27 -11.17 -11.46
CA PHE A 23 2.82 -11.65 -12.72
C PHE A 23 2.10 -12.93 -13.19
N ILE A 24 1.75 -12.98 -14.48
CA ILE A 24 1.13 -14.13 -15.14
C ILE A 24 1.81 -14.37 -16.50
N LYS A 25 2.08 -15.64 -16.83
CA LYS A 25 2.48 -16.05 -18.19
C LYS A 25 1.27 -16.09 -19.11
N TYR A 26 1.37 -15.47 -20.28
CA TYR A 26 0.30 -15.54 -21.28
C TYR A 26 0.82 -16.08 -22.61
N GLN A 27 -0.09 -16.66 -23.40
CA GLN A 27 0.21 -17.15 -24.73
C GLN A 27 0.09 -15.99 -25.74
N ASP A 28 1.17 -15.74 -26.49
CA ASP A 28 1.21 -14.76 -27.57
C ASP A 28 1.51 -15.49 -28.88
N ARG A 29 0.59 -15.43 -29.85
CA ARG A 29 0.76 -16.10 -31.16
C ARG A 29 1.91 -15.55 -31.99
N LYS A 30 2.41 -14.35 -31.65
CA LYS A 30 3.53 -13.71 -32.34
C LYS A 30 4.89 -14.05 -31.74
N LYS A 31 4.92 -14.73 -30.60
CA LYS A 31 6.15 -15.10 -29.89
C LYS A 31 6.28 -16.62 -29.83
N ASP A 32 7.52 -17.08 -29.79
CA ASP A 32 7.90 -18.49 -29.64
C ASP A 32 7.91 -18.97 -28.18
N HIS A 33 7.63 -18.07 -27.24
CA HIS A 33 7.58 -18.33 -25.80
C HIS A 33 6.36 -17.65 -25.17
N CYS A 34 6.04 -18.01 -23.93
CA CYS A 34 5.04 -17.29 -23.12
C CYS A 34 5.69 -16.04 -22.48
N PRO A 35 5.43 -14.82 -22.98
CA PRO A 35 5.88 -13.60 -22.35
C PRO A 35 5.23 -13.38 -20.98
N ASN A 36 5.74 -12.36 -20.27
CA ASN A 36 5.17 -11.92 -19.01
C ASN A 36 4.08 -10.89 -19.25
N GLY A 37 2.94 -11.09 -18.58
CA GLY A 37 1.90 -10.09 -18.37
C GLY A 37 1.68 -9.88 -16.87
N TYR A 38 0.93 -8.84 -16.54
CA TYR A 38 0.68 -8.42 -15.17
C TYR A 38 -0.80 -8.17 -15.01
N LEU A 39 -1.35 -8.72 -13.93
CA LEU A 39 -2.71 -8.46 -13.49
C LEU A 39 -2.63 -7.51 -12.30
N TRP A 40 -3.07 -6.27 -12.49
CA TRP A 40 -3.29 -5.32 -11.41
C TRP A 40 -4.61 -5.63 -10.74
N ALA A 41 -4.58 -5.80 -9.42
CA ALA A 41 -5.75 -5.95 -8.59
C ALA A 41 -5.97 -4.66 -7.78
N TYR A 42 -7.04 -3.93 -8.07
CA TYR A 42 -7.45 -2.75 -7.31
C TYR A 42 -8.60 -3.11 -6.40
N HIS A 43 -8.37 -3.09 -5.09
CA HIS A 43 -9.38 -3.39 -4.08
C HIS A 43 -9.82 -2.11 -3.35
N SER A 44 -11.11 -1.83 -3.35
CA SER A 44 -11.71 -0.77 -2.56
C SER A 44 -12.67 -1.36 -1.52
N PRO A 45 -12.43 -1.15 -0.21
CA PRO A 45 -13.28 -1.69 0.85
C PRO A 45 -14.74 -1.26 0.67
N GLY A 46 -15.66 -2.24 0.62
CA GLY A 46 -17.09 -1.97 0.49
C GLY A 46 -17.59 -1.75 -0.95
N ALA A 47 -16.71 -1.57 -1.93
CA ALA A 47 -17.08 -1.44 -3.34
C ALA A 47 -16.75 -2.69 -4.16
N GLY A 48 -15.57 -3.30 -3.95
CA GLY A 48 -15.19 -4.54 -4.63
C GLY A 48 -13.73 -4.57 -5.08
N VAL A 49 -13.46 -5.44 -6.06
CA VAL A 49 -12.14 -5.62 -6.68
C VAL A 49 -12.28 -5.45 -8.19
N LEU A 50 -11.42 -4.61 -8.76
CA LEU A 50 -11.23 -4.47 -10.20
C LEU A 50 -9.91 -5.16 -10.59
N PHE A 51 -9.93 -5.92 -11.67
CA PHE A 51 -8.73 -6.49 -12.25
C PHE A 51 -8.47 -5.86 -13.61
N GLU A 52 -7.23 -5.42 -13.82
CA GLU A 52 -6.77 -4.89 -15.10
C GLU A 52 -5.51 -5.61 -15.53
N TRP A 53 -5.42 -5.92 -16.83
CA TRP A 53 -4.31 -6.70 -17.37
C TRP A 53 -3.48 -5.86 -18.33
N PHE A 54 -2.15 -5.97 -18.22
CA PHE A 54 -1.23 -5.37 -19.17
C PHE A 54 -0.06 -6.31 -19.51
N PRO A 55 0.52 -6.17 -20.72
CA PRO A 55 1.73 -6.91 -21.11
C PRO A 55 3.04 -6.31 -20.54
N SER A 56 2.95 -5.29 -19.70
CA SER A 56 4.08 -4.56 -19.10
C SER A 56 3.80 -4.29 -17.61
N ARG A 57 4.84 -3.93 -16.85
CA ARG A 57 4.74 -3.45 -15.45
C ARG A 57 5.20 -1.99 -15.29
N THR A 58 5.27 -1.24 -16.39
CA THR A 58 5.76 0.15 -16.39
C THR A 58 4.79 1.09 -15.68
N ALA A 59 5.30 2.27 -15.30
CA ALA A 59 4.50 3.32 -14.65
C ALA A 59 3.26 3.72 -15.48
N ASP A 60 3.38 3.77 -16.81
CA ASP A 60 2.30 4.15 -17.72
C ASP A 60 1.09 3.18 -17.67
N CYS A 61 1.26 1.97 -17.15
CA CYS A 61 0.13 1.06 -16.92
C CYS A 61 -0.81 1.54 -15.81
N LEU A 62 -0.43 2.56 -15.04
CA LEU A 62 -1.25 3.14 -13.98
C LEU A 62 -2.24 4.19 -14.50
N ASP A 63 -2.01 4.77 -15.68
CA ASP A 63 -2.85 5.84 -16.23
C ASP A 63 -4.33 5.48 -16.30
N PRO A 64 -4.73 4.32 -16.87
CA PRO A 64 -6.15 4.02 -17.09
C PRO A 64 -7.00 4.01 -15.82
N MET A 65 -6.40 3.63 -14.69
CA MET A 65 -7.10 3.50 -13.41
C MET A 65 -6.86 4.68 -12.47
N LEU A 66 -5.68 5.30 -12.50
CA LEU A 66 -5.27 6.28 -11.50
C LEU A 66 -5.29 7.73 -11.98
N GLU A 67 -5.41 8.01 -13.28
CA GLU A 67 -5.53 9.39 -13.77
C GLU A 67 -6.79 10.05 -13.18
N GLY A 68 -6.60 11.25 -12.60
CA GLY A 68 -7.65 11.97 -11.89
C GLY A 68 -8.07 11.36 -10.54
N TYR A 69 -7.43 10.29 -10.07
CA TYR A 69 -7.76 9.70 -8.77
C TYR A 69 -7.31 10.61 -7.62
N GLU A 70 -8.22 10.81 -6.66
CA GLU A 70 -7.96 11.53 -5.42
C GLU A 70 -8.25 10.62 -4.22
N GLY A 71 -7.32 10.58 -3.27
CA GLY A 71 -7.45 9.72 -2.10
C GLY A 71 -6.17 8.95 -1.82
N CYS A 72 -6.32 7.70 -1.38
CA CYS A 72 -5.21 6.99 -0.75
C CYS A 72 -4.94 5.67 -1.46
N ILE A 73 -3.71 5.52 -1.91
CA ILE A 73 -3.27 4.32 -2.61
C ILE A 73 -2.31 3.58 -1.69
N GLN A 74 -2.66 2.34 -1.35
CA GLN A 74 -1.79 1.46 -0.60
C GLN A 74 -1.18 0.41 -1.52
N THR A 75 0.16 0.34 -1.59
CA THR A 75 0.89 -0.60 -2.45
C THR A 75 1.96 -1.37 -1.68
N ASP A 76 2.56 -2.37 -2.31
CA ASP A 76 3.76 -3.08 -1.83
C ASP A 76 5.03 -2.19 -1.72
N GLY A 77 4.97 -0.95 -2.22
CA GLY A 77 6.12 -0.06 -2.31
C GLY A 77 6.83 -0.14 -3.67
N TYR A 78 6.23 -0.77 -4.68
CA TYR A 78 6.79 -0.84 -6.02
C TYR A 78 7.08 0.56 -6.59
N GLY A 79 8.29 0.70 -7.16
CA GLY A 79 8.81 2.00 -7.61
C GLY A 79 8.01 2.67 -8.71
N ALA A 80 7.21 1.92 -9.50
CA ALA A 80 6.40 2.48 -10.58
C ALA A 80 5.40 3.53 -10.07
N TYR A 81 4.78 3.34 -8.90
CA TYR A 81 3.86 4.32 -8.31
C TYR A 81 4.55 5.65 -7.98
N THR A 82 5.74 5.57 -7.40
CA THR A 82 6.53 6.78 -7.10
C THR A 82 7.03 7.44 -8.38
N SER A 83 7.41 6.66 -9.40
CA SER A 83 7.79 7.19 -10.71
C SER A 83 6.63 7.91 -11.38
N TRP A 84 5.45 7.29 -11.37
CA TRP A 84 4.22 7.81 -11.93
C TRP A 84 3.80 9.12 -11.25
N LEU A 85 3.70 9.14 -9.92
CA LEU A 85 3.39 10.36 -9.16
C LEU A 85 4.43 11.49 -9.31
N ASN A 86 5.66 11.18 -9.72
CA ASN A 86 6.69 12.19 -9.95
C ASN A 86 6.79 12.63 -11.41
N ASN A 87 6.06 12.00 -12.33
CA ASN A 87 5.98 12.42 -13.71
C ASN A 87 5.31 13.81 -13.78
N PRO A 88 5.87 14.78 -14.53
CA PRO A 88 5.26 16.10 -14.72
C PRO A 88 3.80 16.07 -15.19
N ASN A 89 3.38 15.02 -15.92
CA ASN A 89 2.01 14.87 -16.39
C ASN A 89 1.00 14.55 -15.27
N HIS A 90 1.46 14.06 -14.11
CA HIS A 90 0.62 13.63 -12.99
C HIS A 90 0.76 14.53 -11.76
N GLN A 91 1.03 15.82 -11.97
CA GLN A 91 1.23 16.77 -10.87
C GLN A 91 -0.05 16.95 -10.04
N LYS A 92 -1.24 16.81 -10.65
CA LYS A 92 -2.52 16.88 -9.92
C LYS A 92 -2.64 15.71 -8.94
N GLU A 93 -2.37 14.50 -9.41
CA GLU A 93 -2.43 13.27 -8.63
C GLU A 93 -1.33 13.26 -7.57
N LYS A 94 -0.14 13.79 -7.87
CA LYS A 94 0.92 13.98 -6.88
C LYS A 94 0.47 14.77 -5.65
N ASP A 95 -0.37 15.77 -5.86
CA ASP A 95 -0.86 16.64 -4.79
C ASP A 95 -2.13 16.08 -4.12
N ALA A 96 -2.94 15.32 -4.86
CA ALA A 96 -4.20 14.74 -4.37
C ALA A 96 -4.07 13.32 -3.78
N VAL A 97 -3.03 12.57 -4.14
CA VAL A 97 -2.84 11.18 -3.73
C VAL A 97 -1.92 11.07 -2.53
N ILE A 98 -2.39 10.34 -1.52
CA ILE A 98 -1.57 9.83 -0.43
C ILE A 98 -1.13 8.42 -0.78
N HIS A 99 0.12 8.28 -1.26
CA HIS A 99 0.73 6.97 -1.48
C HIS A 99 1.31 6.41 -0.19
N ALA A 100 0.88 5.20 0.17
CA ALA A 100 1.34 4.49 1.36
C ALA A 100 1.86 3.09 1.05
N ALA A 101 2.96 2.76 1.69
CA ALA A 101 3.49 1.40 1.68
C ALA A 101 2.68 0.49 2.61
N CYS A 102 2.53 -0.77 2.20
CA CYS A 102 1.89 -1.81 2.98
C CYS A 102 2.79 -2.30 4.12
N TRP A 103 2.24 -2.35 5.34
CA TRP A 103 2.96 -2.88 6.50
C TRP A 103 3.30 -4.36 6.37
N ALA A 104 2.54 -5.15 5.61
CA ALA A 104 2.84 -6.56 5.41
C ALA A 104 4.16 -6.74 4.66
N HIS A 105 4.32 -6.02 3.55
CA HIS A 105 5.55 -6.00 2.75
C HIS A 105 6.73 -5.41 3.54
N THR A 106 6.49 -4.29 4.24
CA THR A 106 7.50 -3.68 5.11
C THR A 106 7.97 -4.65 6.20
N ARG A 107 7.03 -5.36 6.86
CA ARG A 107 7.34 -6.37 7.89
C ARG A 107 8.18 -7.51 7.32
N GLY A 108 7.84 -8.00 6.12
CA GLY A 108 8.57 -9.07 5.44
C GLY A 108 10.07 -8.79 5.39
N ASN A 109 10.44 -7.59 4.93
CA ASN A 109 11.85 -7.17 4.85
C ASN A 109 12.60 -7.22 6.19
N PHE A 110 11.93 -6.91 7.31
CA PHE A 110 12.56 -7.00 8.64
C PHE A 110 12.64 -8.42 9.18
N VAL A 111 11.72 -9.31 8.76
CA VAL A 111 11.73 -10.72 9.17
C VAL A 111 12.91 -11.48 8.55
N GLU A 112 13.34 -11.09 7.34
CA GLU A 112 14.50 -11.68 6.65
C GLU A 112 15.85 -11.41 7.33
N VAL A 113 15.91 -10.49 8.30
CA VAL A 113 17.13 -10.14 9.05
C VAL A 113 16.95 -10.33 10.57
N PRO A 114 16.64 -11.56 11.03
CA PRO A 114 16.20 -11.82 12.41
C PRO A 114 17.29 -11.55 13.46
N GLU A 115 18.57 -11.63 13.08
CA GLU A 115 19.71 -11.37 13.97
C GLU A 115 19.79 -9.89 14.38
N ASN A 116 19.25 -8.99 13.57
CA ASN A 116 19.24 -7.57 13.86
C ASN A 116 18.22 -7.24 14.97
N SER A 117 18.72 -6.74 16.11
CA SER A 117 17.89 -6.40 17.26
C SER A 117 16.86 -5.29 16.95
N THR A 118 17.22 -4.33 16.10
CA THR A 118 16.32 -3.27 15.62
C THR A 118 15.22 -3.84 14.74
N ALA A 119 15.55 -4.72 13.79
CA ALA A 119 14.56 -5.38 12.95
C ALA A 119 13.51 -6.14 13.79
N ARG A 120 13.95 -6.89 14.81
CA ARG A 120 13.04 -7.57 15.76
C ARG A 120 12.16 -6.59 16.54
N LYS A 121 12.68 -5.42 16.94
CA LYS A 121 11.87 -4.38 17.59
C LYS A 121 10.80 -3.85 16.64
N VAL A 122 11.15 -3.53 15.39
CA VAL A 122 10.21 -3.02 14.40
C VAL A 122 9.11 -4.05 14.10
N VAL A 123 9.46 -5.33 13.93
CA VAL A 123 8.46 -6.40 13.75
C VAL A 123 7.47 -6.46 14.91
N LYS A 124 7.95 -6.31 16.16
CA LYS A 124 7.07 -6.24 17.34
C LYS A 124 6.18 -5.01 17.35
N LEU A 125 6.68 -3.86 16.92
CA LEU A 125 5.88 -2.63 16.80
C LEU A 125 4.80 -2.77 15.73
N ILE A 126 5.15 -3.30 14.56
CA ILE A 126 4.18 -3.59 13.49
C ILE A 126 3.12 -4.58 13.99
N ALA A 127 3.51 -5.62 14.74
CA ALA A 127 2.55 -6.56 15.33
C ALA A 127 1.55 -5.88 16.27
N LYS A 128 1.93 -4.82 16.99
CA LYS A 128 0.99 -4.03 17.82
C LYS A 128 -0.04 -3.27 16.97
N LEU A 129 0.36 -2.76 15.80
CA LEU A 129 -0.57 -2.14 14.85
C LEU A 129 -1.63 -3.15 14.39
N TYR A 130 -1.20 -4.36 14.03
CA TYR A 130 -2.14 -5.42 13.63
C TYR A 130 -3.06 -5.87 14.77
N ARG A 131 -2.59 -5.91 16.02
CA ARG A 131 -3.46 -6.18 17.18
C ARG A 131 -4.55 -5.12 17.32
N THR A 132 -4.20 -3.84 17.16
CA THR A 132 -5.19 -2.75 17.17
C THR A 132 -6.28 -2.96 16.13
N GLU A 133 -5.92 -3.38 14.91
CA GLU A 133 -6.89 -3.67 13.85
C GLU A 133 -7.71 -4.94 14.11
N THR A 134 -7.14 -5.94 14.80
CA THR A 134 -7.87 -7.13 15.27
C THR A 134 -8.90 -6.75 16.33
N ASP A 135 -8.53 -5.93 17.30
CA ASP A 135 -9.45 -5.46 18.35
C ASP A 135 -10.64 -4.71 17.73
N LEU A 136 -10.38 -3.82 16.78
CA LEU A 136 -11.43 -3.11 16.01
C LEU A 136 -12.31 -4.02 15.15
N ARG A 137 -11.81 -5.19 14.74
CA ARG A 137 -12.60 -6.16 13.99
C ARG A 137 -13.56 -6.91 14.90
N ASN A 138 -13.12 -7.21 16.11
CA ASN A 138 -13.87 -7.97 17.10
C ASN A 138 -14.87 -7.10 17.87
N ASN A 139 -14.66 -5.78 17.88
CA ASN A 139 -15.48 -4.81 18.60
C ASN A 139 -15.99 -3.74 17.59
N PRO A 140 -16.99 -4.08 16.76
CA PRO A 140 -17.49 -3.20 15.70
C PRO A 140 -18.17 -1.92 16.21
N GLU A 141 -18.55 -1.86 17.48
CA GLU A 141 -19.10 -0.71 18.18
C GLU A 141 -18.06 0.37 18.51
N LEU A 142 -16.77 0.04 18.46
CA LEU A 142 -15.71 1.02 18.68
C LEU A 142 -15.60 1.95 17.47
N GLU A 143 -15.54 3.24 17.76
CA GLU A 143 -15.22 4.25 16.75
C GLU A 143 -13.78 4.06 16.27
N ARG A 144 -13.66 3.58 15.03
CA ARG A 144 -12.38 3.15 14.45
C ARG A 144 -11.34 4.27 14.48
N ALA A 145 -11.74 5.48 14.13
CA ALA A 145 -10.83 6.62 14.03
C ALA A 145 -10.20 6.96 15.40
N ASP A 146 -11.02 7.04 16.43
CA ASP A 146 -10.60 7.40 17.79
C ASP A 146 -9.71 6.30 18.39
N TYR A 147 -10.12 5.04 18.27
CA TYR A 147 -9.32 3.91 18.77
C TYR A 147 -7.95 3.81 18.09
N ARG A 148 -7.88 4.08 16.77
CA ARG A 148 -6.60 4.14 16.04
C ARG A 148 -5.75 5.30 16.51
N GLU A 149 -6.34 6.46 16.78
CA GLU A 149 -5.60 7.61 17.28
C GLU A 149 -5.02 7.32 18.67
N GLU A 150 -5.79 6.70 19.55
CA GLU A 150 -5.33 6.37 20.90
C GLU A 150 -4.25 5.28 20.90
N HIS A 151 -4.45 4.20 20.13
CA HIS A 151 -3.62 3.00 20.25
C HIS A 151 -2.57 2.82 19.14
N ALA A 152 -2.85 3.26 17.91
CA ALA A 152 -1.91 3.11 16.79
C ALA A 152 -0.95 4.30 16.66
N SER A 153 -1.40 5.54 16.86
CA SER A 153 -0.55 6.74 16.74
C SER A 153 0.72 6.69 17.61
N PRO A 154 0.66 6.29 18.90
CA PRO A 154 1.86 6.16 19.73
C PRO A 154 2.84 5.08 19.25
N VAL A 155 2.35 4.01 18.64
CA VAL A 155 3.18 2.94 18.08
C VAL A 155 3.91 3.43 16.83
N LEU A 156 3.21 4.17 15.97
CA LEU A 156 3.79 4.76 14.77
C LEU A 156 4.87 5.77 15.10
N ASP A 157 4.66 6.59 16.13
CA ASP A 157 5.66 7.57 16.56
C ASP A 157 6.92 6.91 17.12
N LYS A 158 6.80 5.71 17.72
CA LYS A 158 7.97 4.90 18.09
C LYS A 158 8.72 4.41 16.84
N ILE A 159 8.00 3.89 15.84
CA ILE A 159 8.61 3.46 14.56
C ILE A 159 9.31 4.63 13.86
N LYS A 160 8.79 5.87 13.95
CA LYS A 160 9.42 7.06 13.36
C LYS A 160 10.72 7.47 14.07
N LYS A 161 10.74 7.38 15.40
CA LYS A 161 11.83 7.88 16.24
C LYS A 161 13.02 6.91 16.30
N ASP A 162 12.76 5.62 16.18
CA ASP A 162 13.77 4.55 16.33
C ASP A 162 13.52 3.47 15.24
N PRO A 163 13.94 3.73 13.98
CA PRO A 163 13.77 2.81 12.86
C PRO A 163 14.71 1.61 12.94
#